data_AF-A0A844C9Q2-F1
#
_entry.id   AF-A0A844C9Q2-F1
#
_cell.length_a   1.000
_cell.length_b   1.000
_cell.length_c   1.000
_cell.angle_alpha   90.00
_cell.angle_beta   90.00
_cell.angle_gamma   90.00
#
_symmetry.space_group_name_H-M   'P 1'
#
loop_
_entity.id
_entity.type
_entity.pdbx_description
1 polymer ?
#
loop_
_entity_poly.entity_id
_entity_poly.type
_entity_poly.pdbx_seq_one_letter_code
_entity_poly.pdbx_strand_id
1 'polypeptide(L)'
;MKYLKNCVFNPTVLLYAMCQIIRKGYITFLIIAVPAYFMAPEIEFKIMYFLIASFVILVFTLLVCFILKLYDLSSTGEWKSFYALPPKERGIAIGDVI
;
A
#
# COMPACT_ATOMS: atom_id res chain seq x y z
N MET A 1 20.52 3.61 2.42
CA MET A 1 19.50 4.56 2.93
C MET A 1 18.74 5.37 1.86
N LYS A 2 19.20 5.49 0.59
CA LYS A 2 18.50 6.30 -0.43
C LYS A 2 17.05 5.86 -0.72
N TYR A 3 16.77 4.55 -0.75
CA TYR A 3 15.43 4.02 -1.02
C TYR A 3 14.40 4.41 0.05
N LEU A 4 14.73 4.21 1.33
CA LEU A 4 13.90 4.62 2.47
C LEU A 4 13.52 6.10 2.39
N LYS A 5 14.50 6.99 2.21
CA LYS A 5 14.26 8.44 2.14
C LYS A 5 13.41 8.84 0.93
N ASN A 6 13.70 8.27 -0.24
CA ASN A 6 13.08 8.70 -1.50
C ASN A 6 11.72 8.04 -1.77
N CYS A 7 11.43 6.92 -1.10
CA CYS A 7 10.23 6.12 -1.34
C CYS A 7 9.40 5.94 -0.07
N VAL A 8 9.93 5.26 0.96
CA VAL A 8 9.17 4.90 2.18
C VAL A 8 8.76 6.13 2.99
N PHE A 9 9.69 7.07 3.19
CA PHE A 9 9.45 8.30 3.95
C PHE A 9 9.03 9.48 3.07
N ASN A 10 8.80 9.25 1.77
CA ASN A 10 8.31 10.29 0.87
C ASN A 10 6.77 10.27 0.88
N PRO A 11 6.10 11.31 1.40
CA PRO A 11 4.65 11.30 1.58
C PRO A 11 3.90 11.18 0.25
N THR A 12 4.43 11.78 -0.82
CA THR A 12 3.85 11.67 -2.16
C THR A 12 3.92 10.23 -2.65
N VAL A 13 5.08 9.58 -2.54
CA VAL A 13 5.23 8.17 -2.96
C VAL A 13 4.28 7.27 -2.16
N LEU A 14 4.22 7.46 -0.84
CA LEU A 14 3.38 6.67 0.05
C LEU A 14 1.89 6.82 -0.30
N LEU A 15 1.41 8.06 -0.49
CA LEU A 15 0.03 8.34 -0.86
C LEU A 15 -0.36 7.66 -2.18
N TYR A 16 0.46 7.81 -3.22
CA TYR A 16 0.13 7.22 -4.54
C TYR A 16 0.23 5.69 -4.53
N ALA A 17 1.13 5.11 -3.74
CA ALA A 17 1.17 3.66 -3.53
C ALA A 17 -0.09 3.16 -2.81
N MET A 18 -0.54 3.87 -1.76
CA MET A 18 -1.81 3.56 -1.07
C MET A 18 -2.99 3.65 -2.02
N CYS A 19 -3.09 4.71 -2.83
CA CYS A 19 -4.15 4.87 -3.81
C CYS A 19 -4.19 3.71 -4.80
N GLN A 20 -3.03 3.24 -5.29
CA GLN A 20 -3.00 2.10 -6.20
C GLN A 20 -3.40 0.79 -5.53
N ILE A 21 -2.91 0.53 -4.31
CA ILE A 21 -3.28 -0.66 -3.54
C ILE A 21 -4.78 -0.68 -3.26
N ILE A 22 -5.37 0.45 -2.86
CA ILE A 22 -6.82 0.54 -2.64
C ILE A 22 -7.55 0.33 -3.96
N ARG A 23 -7.13 0.98 -5.05
CA ARG A 23 -7.79 0.86 -6.36
C ARG A 23 -7.79 -0.58 -6.89
N LYS A 24 -6.70 -1.33 -6.71
CA LYS A 24 -6.58 -2.70 -7.22
C LYS A 24 -7.08 -3.75 -6.23
N GLY A 25 -6.82 -3.54 -4.95
CA GLY A 25 -7.15 -4.45 -3.86
C GLY A 25 -8.53 -4.26 -3.26
N TYR A 26 -9.36 -3.30 -3.74
CA TYR A 26 -10.65 -2.97 -3.14
C TYR A 26 -11.57 -4.20 -2.94
N ILE A 27 -11.49 -5.18 -3.83
CA ILE A 27 -12.24 -6.45 -3.72
C ILE A 27 -11.78 -7.24 -2.50
N THR A 28 -10.47 -7.36 -2.28
CA THR A 28 -9.88 -8.03 -1.11
C THR A 28 -10.25 -7.30 0.19
N PHE A 29 -10.22 -5.97 0.19
CA PHE A 29 -10.68 -5.17 1.32
C PHE A 29 -12.16 -5.39 1.61
N LEU A 30 -13.03 -5.42 0.58
CA LEU A 30 -14.46 -5.71 0.74
C LEU A 30 -14.72 -7.11 1.29
N ILE A 31 -14.04 -8.14 0.77
CA ILE A 31 -14.25 -9.54 1.20
C ILE A 31 -13.87 -9.75 2.67
N ILE A 32 -12.83 -9.10 3.17
CA ILE A 32 -12.40 -9.25 4.57
C ILE A 32 -13.23 -8.36 5.50
N ALA A 33 -13.58 -7.17 5.03
CA ALA A 33 -14.19 -6.17 5.89
C ALA A 33 -15.72 -6.33 6.01
N VAL A 34 -16.38 -7.02 5.07
CA VAL A 34 -17.79 -7.40 5.17
C VAL A 34 -18.05 -8.40 6.32
N PRO A 35 -17.31 -9.53 6.47
CA PRO A 35 -17.42 -10.40 7.65
C PRO A 35 -17.12 -9.68 8.97
N ALA A 36 -16.11 -8.80 8.99
CA ALA A 36 -15.76 -8.02 10.18
C ALA A 36 -16.91 -7.08 10.61
N TYR A 37 -17.64 -6.51 9.66
CA TYR A 37 -18.81 -5.67 9.92
C TYR A 37 -19.96 -6.44 10.61
N PHE A 38 -20.12 -7.74 10.33
CA PHE A 38 -21.19 -8.54 10.97
C PHE A 38 -20.85 -9.01 12.39
N MET A 39 -19.62 -8.85 12.87
CA MET A 39 -19.19 -9.34 14.19
C MET A 39 -19.46 -8.37 15.36
N ALA A 40 -19.75 -7.09 15.12
CA ALA A 40 -20.02 -6.13 16.20
C ALA A 40 -21.53 -5.85 16.37
N PRO A 41 -22.02 -5.56 17.60
CA PRO A 41 -23.46 -5.38 17.85
C PRO A 41 -23.98 -4.01 17.40
N GLU A 42 -23.20 -2.93 17.56
CA GLU A 42 -23.63 -1.56 17.25
C GLU A 42 -22.91 -0.98 16.02
N ILE A 43 -23.60 -0.09 15.30
CA ILE A 43 -23.12 0.48 14.04
C ILE A 43 -21.81 1.27 14.23
N GLU A 44 -21.67 2.01 15.33
CA GLU A 44 -20.46 2.79 15.62
C GLU A 44 -19.24 1.89 15.77
N PHE A 45 -19.36 0.79 16.52
CA PHE A 45 -18.30 -0.19 16.67
C PHE A 45 -18.00 -0.91 15.35
N LYS A 46 -19.02 -1.25 14.54
CA LYS A 46 -18.82 -1.88 13.22
C LYS A 46 -17.95 -1.05 12.29
N ILE A 47 -18.21 0.25 12.21
CA ILE A 47 -17.45 1.17 11.37
C ILE A 47 -16.02 1.29 11.89
N MET A 48 -15.85 1.43 13.21
CA MET A 48 -14.52 1.50 13.82
C MET A 48 -13.69 0.23 13.55
N TYR A 49 -14.26 -0.96 13.77
CA TYR A 49 -13.58 -2.23 13.49
C TYR A 49 -13.24 -2.40 12.01
N PHE A 50 -14.16 -2.04 11.11
CA PHE A 50 -13.93 -2.06 9.67
C PHE A 50 -12.74 -1.17 9.27
N LEU A 51 -12.69 0.06 9.80
CA LEU A 51 -11.63 1.03 9.51
C LEU A 51 -10.29 0.53 10.04
N ILE A 52 -10.25 0.01 11.28
CA ILE A 52 -9.03 -0.54 11.88
C ILE A 52 -8.53 -1.74 11.07
N ALA A 53 -9.40 -2.71 10.75
CA ALA A 53 -9.01 -3.88 9.97
C ALA A 53 -8.49 -3.50 8.58
N SER A 54 -9.18 -2.59 7.90
CA SER A 54 -8.77 -2.09 6.58
C SER A 54 -7.44 -1.35 6.65
N PHE A 55 -7.22 -0.55 7.70
CA PHE A 55 -5.96 0.16 7.91
C PHE A 55 -4.80 -0.82 8.15
N VAL A 56 -4.99 -1.83 9.00
CA VAL A 56 -3.98 -2.86 9.28
C VAL A 56 -3.60 -3.60 7.99
N ILE A 57 -4.58 -4.05 7.21
CA ILE A 57 -4.34 -4.71 5.93
C ILE A 57 -3.57 -3.78 4.99
N LEU A 58 -4.00 -2.53 4.85
CA LEU A 58 -3.35 -1.55 3.97
C LEU A 58 -1.88 -1.33 4.35
N VAL A 59 -1.57 -1.22 5.64
CA VAL A 59 -0.18 -1.06 6.14
C VAL A 59 0.66 -2.29 5.80
N PHE A 60 0.14 -3.50 6.02
CA PHE A 60 0.85 -4.74 5.68
C PHE A 60 1.07 -4.86 4.17
N THR A 61 0.05 -4.58 3.35
CA THR A 61 0.14 -4.63 1.89
C THR A 61 1.16 -3.61 1.37
N LEU A 62 1.15 -2.36 1.89
CA LEU A 62 2.17 -1.37 1.57
C LEU A 62 3.58 -1.88 1.87
N LEU A 63 3.77 -2.45 3.05
CA LEU A 63 5.06 -2.95 3.49
C LEU A 63 5.57 -4.06 2.55
N VAL A 64 4.70 -4.98 2.14
CA VAL A 64 5.00 -6.00 1.14
C VAL A 64 5.34 -5.37 -0.22
N CYS A 65 4.56 -4.42 -0.73
CA CYS A 65 4.84 -3.71 -1.98
C CYS A 65 6.23 -3.05 -1.96
N PHE A 66 6.57 -2.33 -0.88
CA PHE A 66 7.87 -1.67 -0.74
C PHE A 66 9.03 -2.67 -0.72
N ILE A 67 8.86 -3.81 -0.05
CA ILE A 67 9.87 -4.87 0.02
C ILE A 67 10.04 -5.54 -1.34
N LEU A 68 8.95 -5.95 -1.97
CA LEU A 68 8.99 -6.61 -3.28
C LEU A 68 9.60 -5.68 -4.34
N LYS A 69 9.22 -4.39 -4.35
CA LYS A 69 9.83 -3.43 -5.28
C LYS A 69 11.32 -3.20 -4.99
N LEU A 70 11.73 -3.23 -3.73
CA LEU A 70 13.15 -3.17 -3.35
C LEU A 70 13.93 -4.37 -3.90
N TYR A 71 13.38 -5.58 -3.77
CA TYR A 71 13.99 -6.79 -4.32
C TYR A 71 14.08 -6.75 -5.85
N ASP A 72 13.00 -6.34 -6.52
CA ASP A 72 12.94 -6.17 -7.97
C ASP A 72 13.99 -5.19 -8.51
N LEU A 73 14.15 -4.03 -7.87
CA LEU A 73 15.20 -3.07 -8.24
C LEU A 73 16.61 -3.61 -7.97
N SER A 74 16.76 -4.43 -6.93
CA SER A 74 18.03 -5.06 -6.58
C SER A 74 18.43 -6.14 -7.58
N SER A 75 17.48 -6.92 -8.09
CA SER A 75 17.73 -8.00 -9.05
C SER A 75 17.94 -7.47 -10.48
N THR A 76 17.17 -6.46 -10.90
CA THR A 76 17.25 -5.88 -12.26
C THR A 76 18.37 -4.85 -12.41
N GLY A 77 18.80 -4.22 -11.30
CA GLY A 77 19.80 -3.15 -11.32
C GLY A 77 19.26 -1.79 -11.83
N GLU A 78 17.94 -1.68 -12.04
CA GLU A 78 17.24 -0.52 -12.61
C GLU A 78 17.06 0.66 -11.64
N TRP A 79 18.00 0.87 -10.73
CA TRP A 79 17.94 1.94 -9.73
C TRP A 79 17.90 3.33 -10.37
N LYS A 80 18.70 3.55 -11.42
CA LYS A 80 18.84 4.87 -12.06
C LYS A 80 17.56 5.28 -12.78
N SER A 81 16.96 4.38 -13.55
CA SER A 81 15.69 4.62 -14.25
C SER A 81 14.58 4.86 -13.24
N PHE A 82 14.48 4.05 -12.19
CA PHE A 82 13.47 4.21 -11.15
C PHE A 82 13.58 5.53 -10.39
N TYR A 83 14.78 5.95 -9.99
CA TYR A 83 14.95 7.22 -9.27
C TYR A 83 14.79 8.46 -10.15
N ALA A 84 14.92 8.33 -11.48
CA ALA A 84 14.63 9.40 -12.43
C ALA A 84 13.11 9.69 -12.54
N LEU A 85 12.26 8.71 -12.19
CA LEU A 85 10.82 8.91 -12.20
C LEU A 85 10.38 9.96 -11.15
N PRO A 86 9.34 10.75 -11.46
CA PRO A 86 8.74 11.66 -10.50
C PRO A 86 8.16 10.87 -9.30
N PRO A 87 8.08 11.49 -8.09
CA PRO A 87 7.61 10.80 -6.88
C PRO A 87 6.24 10.11 -7.04
N LYS A 88 5.33 10.71 -7.79
CA LYS A 88 4.02 10.13 -8.11
C LYS A 88 4.16 8.78 -8.83
N GLU A 89 4.95 8.73 -9.91
CA GLU A 89 5.12 7.52 -10.71
C GLU A 89 5.86 6.43 -9.95
N ARG A 90 6.79 6.80 -9.06
CA ARG A 90 7.40 5.84 -8.13
C ARG A 90 6.36 5.23 -7.19
N GLY A 91 5.44 6.04 -6.66
CA GLY A 91 4.33 5.56 -5.83
C GLY A 91 3.43 4.59 -6.57
N ILE A 92 3.06 4.92 -7.81
CA ILE A 92 2.27 4.05 -8.69
C ILE A 92 3.02 2.73 -8.94
N ALA A 93 4.29 2.79 -9.35
CA ALA A 93 5.11 1.61 -9.63
C ALA A 93 5.31 0.70 -8.41
N ILE A 94 5.34 1.24 -7.19
CA ILE A 94 5.39 0.46 -5.95
C ILE A 94 4.02 -0.18 -5.67
N GLY A 95 2.93 0.59 -5.76
CA GLY A 95 1.58 0.07 -5.54
C GLY A 95 1.12 -0.92 -6.62
N ASP A 96 1.77 -0.91 -7.79
CA ASP A 96 1.45 -1.78 -8.93
C ASP A 96 2.04 -3.19 -8.84
N VAL A 97 2.85 -3.47 -7.82
CA VAL A 97 3.43 -4.80 -7.59
C VAL A 97 2.36 -5.87 -7.30
N ILE A 98 1.18 -5.44 -6.87
CA ILE A 98 -0.01 -6.26 -6.59
C ILE A 98 -1.13 -5.83 -7.55
#